data_AF-A0A380FJW4-F1
#
_entry.id   AF-A0A380FJW4-F1
#
_cell.length_a   1.000
_cell.length_b   1.000
_cell.length_c   1.000
_cell.angle_alpha   90.00
_cell.angle_beta   90.00
_cell.angle_gamma   90.00
#
_symmetry.space_group_name_H-M   'P 1'
#
loop_
_entity.id
_entity.type
_entity.pdbx_description
1 polymer ?
#
loop_
_entity_poly.entity_id
_entity_poly.type
_entity_poly.pdbx_seq_one_letter_code
_entity_poly.pdbx_strand_id
1 'polypeptide(L)' 'MIEIEKPRIETIEISDDAKFGKFVVEPLERGYGTTLGNSLRRILLSSFTRCSRQVH' A
#
# COMPACT_ATOMS: atom_id res chain seq x y z
N MET A 1 -12.87 22.19 11.43
CA MET A 1 -12.43 20.82 11.75
C MET A 1 -12.74 20.00 10.51
N ILE A 2 -11.73 19.48 9.81
CA ILE A 2 -11.96 18.73 8.57
C ILE A 2 -12.44 17.34 8.97
N GLU A 3 -13.66 17.00 8.58
CA GLU A 3 -14.22 15.66 8.75
C GLU A 3 -13.47 14.72 7.80
N ILE A 4 -12.60 13.88 8.36
CA ILE A 4 -11.95 12.82 7.60
C ILE A 4 -13.00 11.73 7.38
N GLU A 5 -13.58 11.69 6.18
CA GLU A 5 -14.43 10.59 5.77
C GLU A 5 -13.62 9.28 5.80
N LYS A 6 -14.23 8.19 6.29
CA LYS A 6 -13.54 6.89 6.39
C LYS A 6 -13.14 6.44 4.98
N PRO A 7 -11.83 6.26 4.71
CA PRO A 7 -11.39 5.81 3.39
C PRO A 7 -11.92 4.40 3.14
N ARG A 8 -12.51 4.19 1.97
CA ARG A 8 -12.92 2.87 1.50
C ARG A 8 -11.79 2.28 0.69
N ILE A 9 -11.51 0.99 0.90
CA ILE A 9 -10.52 0.25 0.15
C ILE A 9 -11.28 -0.73 -0.73
N GLU A 10 -11.20 -0.53 -2.03
CA GLU A 10 -11.79 -1.42 -3.03
C GLU A 10 -10.68 -2.18 -3.75
N THR A 11 -10.91 -3.47 -3.95
CA THR A 11 -9.98 -4.33 -4.70
C THR A 11 -10.52 -4.49 -6.11
N ILE A 12 -9.76 -4.00 -7.09
CA ILE A 12 -10.20 -4.02 -8.49
C ILE A 12 -9.84 -5.35 -9.13
N GLU A 13 -8.59 -5.78 -8.93
CA GLU A 13 -8.04 -6.96 -9.58
C GLU A 13 -7.11 -7.67 -8.61
N ILE A 14 -7.31 -8.98 -8.44
CA ILE A 14 -6.31 -9.88 -7.86
C ILE A 14 -6.09 -10.95 -8.92
N SER A 15 -4.86 -11.09 -9.37
CA SER A 15 -4.49 -12.20 -10.25
C SER A 15 -4.56 -13.51 -9.47
N ASP A 16 -5.10 -14.57 -10.09
CA ASP A 16 -5.20 -15.90 -9.49
C ASP A 16 -3.82 -16.46 -9.07
N ASP A 17 -2.75 -16.01 -9.74
CA ASP A 17 -1.37 -16.35 -9.42
C ASP A 17 -0.83 -15.66 -8.14
N ALA A 18 -1.63 -14.82 -7.47
CA ALA A 18 -1.27 -14.02 -6.30
C ALA A 18 -0.03 -13.11 -6.49
N LYS A 19 0.41 -12.88 -7.73
CA LYS A 19 1.59 -12.06 -8.07
C LYS A 19 1.25 -10.60 -8.33
N PHE A 20 -0.01 -10.29 -8.60
CA PHE A 20 -0.46 -8.95 -8.92
C PHE A 20 -1.80 -8.65 -8.24
N GLY A 21 -1.89 -7.48 -7.62
CA GLY A 21 -3.11 -6.98 -6.99
C GLY A 21 -3.22 -5.47 -7.18
N LYS A 22 -4.40 -5.00 -7.57
CA LYS A 22 -4.73 -3.59 -7.78
C LYS A 22 -5.81 -3.17 -6.78
N PHE A 23 -5.47 -2.19 -5.95
CA PHE A 23 -6.33 -1.65 -4.91
C PHE A 23 -6.55 -0.15 -5.15
N VAL A 24 -7.77 0.31 -4.92
CA VAL A 24 -8.13 1.74 -4.95
C VAL A 24 -8.61 2.15 -3.57
N VAL A 25 -8.17 3.33 -3.14
CA VAL A 25 -8.52 3.89 -1.84
C VAL A 25 -9.07 5.29 -2.04
N GLU A 26 -10.34 5.48 -1.69
CA GLU A 26 -11.05 6.75 -1.81
C GLU A 26 -12.17 6.89 -0.78
N PRO A 27 -12.56 8.12 -0.38
CA PRO A 27 -11.88 9.38 -0.65
C PRO A 27 -10.63 9.56 0.23
N LEU A 28 -9.59 10.20 -0.32
CA LEU A 28 -8.39 10.58 0.43
C LEU A 28 -8.17 12.08 0.30
N GLU A 29 -7.75 12.70 1.40
CA GLU A 29 -7.39 14.11 1.39
C GLU A 29 -6.13 14.35 0.54
N ARG A 30 -6.04 15.53 -0.07
CA ARG A 30 -4.94 15.92 -0.95
C ARG A 30 -3.60 15.74 -0.24
N GLY A 31 -2.74 14.88 -0.79
CA GLY A 31 -1.41 14.58 -0.25
C GLY A 31 -1.31 13.25 0.52
N TYR A 32 -2.40 12.72 1.06
CA TYR A 32 -2.38 11.42 1.76
C TYR A 32 -2.08 10.26 0.80
N GLY A 33 -2.53 10.34 -0.46
CA GLY A 33 -2.20 9.33 -1.48
C GLY A 33 -0.70 9.14 -1.67
N THR A 34 0.07 10.23 -1.72
CA THR A 34 1.53 10.18 -1.86
C THR A 34 2.20 9.66 -0.59
N THR A 35 1.76 10.13 0.59
CA THR A 35 2.32 9.72 1.88
C THR A 35 2.12 8.22 2.15
N LEU A 36 0.90 7.72 1.92
CA LEU A 36 0.56 6.30 2.08
C LEU A 36 1.22 5.46 0.98
N GLY A 37 1.15 5.88 -0.27
CA GLY A 37 1.74 5.15 -1.40
C GLY A 37 3.26 5.00 -1.28
N ASN A 38 3.97 6.08 -0.91
CA ASN A 38 5.41 6.03 -0.71
C ASN A 38 5.81 5.16 0.50
N SER A 39 5.01 5.20 1.57
CA SER A 39 5.24 4.35 2.75
C SER A 39 5.01 2.88 2.43
N LEU A 40 3.91 2.53 1.77
CA LEU A 40 3.60 1.17 1.34
C LEU A 40 4.64 0.63 0.36
N ARG A 41 5.08 1.42 -0.61
CA ARG A 41 6.16 1.04 -1.53
C ARG A 41 7.43 0.66 -0.79
N ARG A 42 7.83 1.47 0.20
CA ARG A 42 9.03 1.19 1.01
C ARG A 42 8.85 -0.07 1.86
N ILE A 43 7.68 -0.27 2.47
CA ILE A 43 7.41 -1.46 3.29
C ILE A 43 7.39 -2.72 2.43
N LEU A 44 6.67 -2.72 1.31
CA LEU A 44 6.59 -3.88 0.41
C LEU A 44 7.97 -4.27 -0.14
N LEU A 45 8.79 -3.30 -0.54
CA LEU A 45 10.15 -3.55 -1.04
C LEU A 45 11.13 -3.94 0.08
N SER A 46 11.07 -3.27 1.23
CA SER A 46 11.96 -3.54 2.36
C SER A 46 11.65 -4.85 3.07
N SER A 47 10.39 -5.28 3.11
CA SER A 47 9.99 -6.53 3.77
C SER A 47 10.46 -7.75 2.97
N PHE A 48 10.50 -7.65 1.64
CA PHE A 48 11.08 -8.71 0.80
C PHE A 48 12.62 -8.79 0.90
N THR A 49 13.28 -7.71 1.33
CA THR A 49 14.74 -7.64 1.48
C THR A 49 15.25 -8.40 2.72
N ARG A 50 14.36 -8.86 3.61
CA ARG A 50 14.74 -9.54 4.87
C ARG A 50 15.26 -10.97 4.71
N CYS A 51 15.33 -11.55 3.50
CA CYS A 51 15.95 -12.86 3.31
C CYS A 51 17.49 -12.84 3.14
N SER A 52 18.13 -11.67 2.97
CA SER A 52 19.56 -11.63 2.60
C SER A 52 20.50 -10.95 3.60
N ARG A 53 20.08 -10.67 4.84
CA ARG A 53 20.96 -10.00 5.81
C ARG A 53 20.71 -10.39 7.27
N GLN A 54 20.95 -11.65 7.60
CA GLN A 54 21.48 -12.03 8.90
C GLN A 54 22.22 -13.36 8.79
N VAL A 55 23.47 -13.28 8.32
CA VAL A 55 24.49 -14.29 8.64
C VAL A 55 25.62 -13.52 9.30
N HIS A 56 25.51 -13.37 10.61
CA HIS A 56 26.67 -13.32 11.49
C HIS A 56 26.63 -14.61 12.31
#